data_AF-A0A4V6T4G2-F1
#
_entry.id   AF-A0A4V6T4G2-F1
#
_cell.length_a   1.000
_cell.length_b   1.000
_cell.length_c   1.000
_cell.angle_alpha   90.00
_cell.angle_beta   90.00
_cell.angle_gamma   90.00
#
_symmetry.space_group_name_H-M   'P 1'
#
loop_
_entity.id
_entity.type
_entity.pdbx_description
1 polymer ?
#
loop_
_entity_poly.entity_id
_entity_poly.type
_entity_poly.pdbx_seq_one_letter_code
_entity_poly.pdbx_strand_id
1 'polypeptide(L)'
;MIRRDPGLVKRIGAATALEVRATGIPYAFAPCIAVCRDPRWGRCYESYSEDHRVVQAMTELIPGLQGDVPPNYAKDFPYVAGKNNVAACSKHFVGDGGTQKGIDENNTIIDAHELLGIHMPAYIDSIAKGVSTVMVSYSSWNGVKMHANRRLVTGHLKKKLGFKGFVISDWQGIDRITTPPDANYTYSVQASITAGIDMVMVPYDYPAFIDTLTNLVNQKVIPMKRINDAVRRILRVKFVLGLFENPLPDHSLVDQIGKQSNHFSYAIVVVGEPPYAETAGDSLNLTIPEPGPSTIQTVCGAVRCVVVVISGRPVVIEPYLPVMDALVAAWLPGSEGQGVADVLFGDFGFTGTLPRTWFKSVEQLPMNVGDKNYDPLFPFGFGLTTKPAAAVQN
;
A
#
# COMPACT_ATOMS: atom_id res chain seq x y z
N MET A 1 -3.27 -13.59 9.17
CA MET A 1 -3.44 -12.80 10.42
C MET A 1 -2.43 -11.67 10.47
N ILE A 2 -2.83 -10.42 10.70
CA ILE A 2 -1.88 -9.29 10.81
C ILE A 2 -1.42 -9.17 12.26
N ARG A 3 -0.19 -9.60 12.53
CA ARG A 3 0.52 -9.29 13.77
C ARG A 3 1.01 -7.86 13.66
N ARG A 4 0.84 -7.03 14.71
CA ARG A 4 1.45 -5.70 14.78
C ARG A 4 2.96 -5.84 15.03
N ASP A 5 3.69 -6.34 14.03
CA ASP A 5 5.12 -6.65 14.11
C ASP A 5 5.91 -5.89 13.04
N PRO A 6 6.34 -4.65 13.35
CA PRO A 6 7.19 -3.87 12.46
C PRO A 6 8.52 -4.57 12.12
N GLY A 7 9.03 -5.39 13.05
CA GLY A 7 10.25 -6.16 12.83
C GLY A 7 10.08 -7.24 11.76
N LEU A 8 8.92 -7.89 11.71
CA LEU A 8 8.55 -8.79 10.61
C LEU A 8 8.47 -8.02 9.28
N VAL A 9 7.79 -6.88 9.25
CA VAL A 9 7.68 -6.06 8.03
C VAL A 9 9.04 -5.60 7.53
N LYS A 10 9.98 -5.24 8.43
CA LYS A 10 11.37 -4.95 8.06
C LYS A 10 12.06 -6.13 7.39
N ARG A 11 11.91 -7.35 7.95
CA ARG A 11 12.48 -8.57 7.37
C ARG A 11 11.87 -8.91 6.01
N ILE A 12 10.56 -8.70 5.85
CA ILE A 12 9.88 -8.82 4.53
C ILE A 12 10.54 -7.85 3.54
N GLY A 13 10.73 -6.59 3.90
CA GLY A 13 11.39 -5.61 3.03
C GLY A 13 12.81 -6.01 2.63
N ALA A 14 13.58 -6.60 3.57
CA ALA A 14 14.93 -7.09 3.28
C ALA A 14 14.93 -8.29 2.31
N ALA A 15 14.02 -9.25 2.50
CA ALA A 15 13.85 -10.36 1.57
C ALA A 15 13.40 -9.88 0.18
N THR A 16 12.39 -8.99 0.13
CA THR A 16 11.92 -8.38 -1.12
C THR A 16 13.03 -7.61 -1.85
N ALA A 17 13.90 -6.89 -1.15
CA ALA A 17 15.02 -6.20 -1.80
C ALA A 17 15.95 -7.17 -2.54
N LEU A 18 16.24 -8.33 -1.94
CA LEU A 18 17.07 -9.37 -2.55
C LEU A 18 16.37 -9.98 -3.77
N GLU A 19 15.09 -10.34 -3.65
CA GLU A 19 14.33 -10.91 -4.77
C GLU A 19 14.19 -9.92 -5.94
N VAL A 20 13.92 -8.64 -5.65
CA VAL A 20 13.86 -7.59 -6.67
C VAL A 20 15.24 -7.42 -7.33
N ARG A 21 16.33 -7.40 -6.55
CA ARG A 21 17.69 -7.32 -7.09
C ARG A 21 18.10 -8.55 -7.89
N ALA A 22 17.60 -9.74 -7.55
CA ALA A 22 17.82 -10.97 -8.32
C ALA A 22 17.28 -10.87 -9.75
N THR A 23 16.26 -10.04 -9.98
CA THR A 23 15.71 -9.73 -11.31
C THR A 23 16.42 -8.55 -12.01
N GLY A 24 17.43 -7.95 -11.36
CA GLY A 24 18.16 -6.80 -11.90
C GLY A 24 17.51 -5.44 -11.66
N ILE A 25 16.37 -5.38 -10.97
CA ILE A 25 15.62 -4.16 -10.75
C ILE A 25 16.17 -3.43 -9.50
N PRO A 26 16.49 -2.12 -9.57
CA PRO A 26 17.07 -1.40 -8.43
C PRO A 26 16.06 -0.56 -7.64
N TYR A 27 14.77 -0.59 -8.02
CA TYR A 27 13.74 0.31 -7.51
C TYR A 27 12.38 -0.39 -7.36
N ALA A 28 11.80 -0.34 -6.16
CA ALA A 28 10.49 -0.92 -5.87
C ALA A 28 9.47 0.17 -5.51
N PHE A 29 8.27 0.09 -6.10
CA PHE A 29 7.15 0.99 -5.80
C PHE A 29 6.40 0.59 -4.51
N ALA A 30 7.11 0.58 -3.38
CA ALA A 30 6.60 0.22 -2.06
C ALA A 30 7.33 1.00 -0.95
N PRO A 31 6.72 1.23 0.22
CA PRO A 31 5.38 0.80 0.65
C PRO A 31 4.23 1.69 0.17
N CYS A 32 3.05 1.08 -0.02
CA CYS A 32 1.78 1.80 0.08
C CYS A 32 1.54 2.14 1.55
N ILE A 33 1.45 3.43 1.87
CA ILE A 33 1.22 3.95 3.22
C ILE A 33 -0.11 4.71 3.30
N ALA A 34 -1.05 4.32 2.43
CA ALA A 34 -2.43 4.74 2.53
C ALA A 34 -2.99 4.37 3.91
N VAL A 35 -3.83 5.26 4.44
CA VAL A 35 -4.69 4.95 5.59
C VAL A 35 -6.09 4.78 5.01
N CYS A 36 -6.45 3.56 4.62
CA CYS A 36 -7.78 3.28 4.06
C CYS A 36 -8.83 3.56 5.13
N ARG A 37 -9.80 4.43 4.85
CA ARG A 37 -10.90 4.84 5.76
C ARG A 37 -12.25 4.26 5.37
N ASP A 38 -12.32 3.58 4.23
CA ASP A 38 -13.52 2.95 3.70
C ASP A 38 -13.15 1.66 2.96
N PRO A 39 -13.55 0.47 3.46
CA PRO A 39 -13.17 -0.80 2.83
C PRO A 39 -13.78 -1.00 1.44
N ARG A 40 -14.76 -0.19 1.03
CA ARG A 40 -15.29 -0.23 -0.35
C ARG A 40 -14.24 0.03 -1.42
N TRP A 41 -13.13 0.67 -1.05
CA TRP A 41 -12.00 0.92 -1.92
C TRP A 41 -11.28 -0.35 -2.34
N GLY A 42 -11.10 -0.53 -3.65
CA GLY A 42 -10.46 -1.69 -4.26
C GLY A 42 -8.97 -1.83 -3.96
N ARG A 43 -8.35 -0.85 -3.30
CA ARG A 43 -6.95 -0.92 -2.84
C ARG A 43 -6.83 -0.99 -1.32
N CYS A 44 -7.92 -1.23 -0.60
CA CYS A 44 -7.88 -1.23 0.86
C CYS A 44 -6.93 -2.32 1.42
N TYR A 45 -6.69 -3.41 0.68
CA TYR A 45 -5.70 -4.44 1.03
C TYR A 45 -4.25 -3.96 0.99
N GLU A 46 -3.95 -2.89 0.24
CA GLU A 46 -2.61 -2.30 0.19
C GLU A 46 -2.32 -1.43 1.43
N SER A 47 -3.37 -1.04 2.17
CA SER A 47 -3.29 -0.23 3.38
C SER A 47 -3.11 -1.13 4.61
N TYR A 48 -2.02 -0.96 5.36
CA TYR A 48 -1.77 -1.74 6.58
C TYR A 48 -2.88 -1.64 7.62
N SER A 49 -3.58 -0.50 7.73
CA SER A 49 -4.62 -0.28 8.74
C SER A 49 -5.49 0.93 8.46
N GLU A 50 -6.65 1.01 9.11
CA GLU A 50 -7.42 2.26 9.20
C GLU A 50 -6.85 3.24 10.24
N ASP A 51 -6.02 2.77 11.18
CA ASP A 51 -5.32 3.60 12.16
C ASP A 51 -3.95 4.00 11.62
N HIS A 52 -3.74 5.31 11.45
CA HIS A 52 -2.49 5.86 10.94
C HIS A 52 -1.28 5.46 11.79
N ARG A 53 -1.44 5.18 13.09
CA ARG A 53 -0.35 4.77 13.98
C ARG A 53 0.20 3.40 13.62
N VAL A 54 -0.68 2.49 13.16
CA VAL A 54 -0.24 1.18 12.66
C VAL A 54 0.48 1.36 11.34
N VAL A 55 -0.03 2.18 10.42
CA VAL A 55 0.63 2.49 9.15
C VAL A 55 2.02 3.11 9.37
N GLN A 56 2.14 4.05 10.32
CA GLN A 56 3.40 4.63 10.78
C GLN A 56 4.38 3.55 11.27
N ALA A 57 3.93 2.63 12.12
CA ALA A 57 4.77 1.53 12.59
C ALA A 57 5.26 0.62 11.44
N MET A 58 4.42 0.38 10.42
CA MET A 58 4.78 -0.48 9.28
C MET A 58 5.69 0.20 8.25
N THR A 59 6.01 1.50 8.41
CA THR A 59 7.04 2.15 7.59
C THR A 59 8.44 1.53 7.77
N GLU A 60 8.62 0.58 8.70
CA GLU A 60 9.79 -0.30 8.77
C GLU A 60 10.07 -1.13 7.50
N LEU A 61 9.12 -1.22 6.55
CA LEU A 61 9.41 -1.78 5.22
C LEU A 61 10.52 -0.99 4.51
N ILE A 62 10.61 0.33 4.74
CA ILE A 62 11.58 1.23 4.07
C ILE A 62 13.02 0.87 4.42
N PRO A 63 13.45 0.82 5.70
CA PRO A 63 14.80 0.36 6.03
C PRO A 63 15.02 -1.13 5.72
N GLY A 64 13.95 -1.94 5.61
CA GLY A 64 14.05 -3.29 5.04
C GLY A 64 14.51 -3.25 3.58
N LEU A 65 13.83 -2.46 2.75
CA LEU A 65 14.12 -2.33 1.31
C LEU A 65 15.47 -1.63 1.05
N GLN A 66 15.71 -0.51 1.73
CA GLN A 66 16.81 0.40 1.46
C GLN A 66 18.06 0.13 2.33
N GLY A 67 17.91 -0.58 3.45
CA GLY A 67 18.91 -0.64 4.51
C GLY A 67 18.73 0.48 5.54
N ASP A 68 19.30 0.29 6.73
CA ASP A 68 19.20 1.25 7.84
C ASP A 68 20.04 2.51 7.60
N VAL A 69 19.43 3.67 7.84
CA VAL A 69 20.15 4.96 7.80
C VAL A 69 21.26 4.97 8.87
N PRO A 70 22.49 5.40 8.55
CA PRO A 70 23.56 5.49 9.53
C PRO A 70 23.24 6.52 10.64
N PRO A 71 23.86 6.38 11.83
CA PRO A 71 23.78 7.41 12.86
C PRO A 71 24.20 8.78 12.29
N ASN A 72 23.46 9.84 12.65
CA ASN A 72 23.67 11.22 12.19
C ASN A 72 23.43 11.48 10.69
N TYR A 73 22.79 10.55 9.96
CA TYR A 73 22.32 10.83 8.61
C TYR A 73 21.25 11.93 8.60
N ALA A 74 21.22 12.75 7.55
CA ALA A 74 20.24 13.81 7.41
C ALA A 74 18.83 13.20 7.25
N LYS A 75 17.93 13.52 8.19
CA LYS A 75 16.58 12.94 8.30
C LYS A 75 15.66 13.23 7.12
N ASP A 76 16.03 14.13 6.21
CA ASP A 76 15.23 14.50 5.04
C ASP A 76 15.87 14.03 3.72
N PHE A 77 16.99 13.32 3.80
CA PHE A 77 17.81 12.92 2.67
C PHE A 77 17.56 11.46 2.26
N PRO A 78 17.49 11.14 0.95
CA PRO A 78 17.29 9.77 0.48
C PRO A 78 18.48 8.88 0.88
N TYR A 79 18.23 7.61 1.15
CA TYR A 79 19.25 6.64 1.54
C TYR A 79 18.99 5.28 0.88
N VAL A 80 20.06 4.63 0.42
CA VAL A 80 20.09 3.21 0.06
C VAL A 80 21.49 2.70 0.42
N ALA A 81 21.58 1.59 1.15
CA ALA A 81 22.81 1.10 1.74
C ALA A 81 23.81 0.54 0.71
N GLY A 82 23.32 -0.01 -0.40
CA GLY A 82 24.19 -0.51 -1.46
C GLY A 82 23.49 -1.39 -2.50
N LYS A 83 24.28 -2.12 -3.28
CA LYS A 83 23.82 -2.88 -4.46
C LYS A 83 22.80 -4.00 -4.17
N ASN A 84 22.74 -4.50 -2.93
CA ASN A 84 21.79 -5.55 -2.52
C ASN A 84 20.45 -4.96 -2.02
N ASN A 85 20.34 -3.64 -1.96
CA ASN A 85 19.15 -2.92 -1.53
C ASN A 85 18.51 -2.20 -2.72
N VAL A 86 17.23 -1.86 -2.60
CA VAL A 86 16.48 -1.16 -3.64
C VAL A 86 16.04 0.19 -3.14
N ALA A 87 15.90 1.17 -4.04
CA ALA A 87 15.18 2.40 -3.70
C ALA A 87 13.73 2.06 -3.35
N ALA A 88 13.19 2.68 -2.30
CA ALA A 88 11.80 2.54 -1.90
C ALA A 88 10.97 3.77 -2.32
N CYS A 89 9.65 3.59 -2.38
CA CYS A 89 8.68 4.60 -2.78
C CYS A 89 7.49 4.63 -1.82
N SER A 90 7.38 5.69 -1.01
CA SER A 90 6.15 5.93 -0.25
C SER A 90 5.04 6.39 -1.18
N LYS A 91 3.91 5.68 -1.17
CA LYS A 91 2.78 5.98 -2.05
C LYS A 91 1.40 5.82 -1.37
N HIS A 92 0.35 6.51 -1.81
CA HIS A 92 0.34 7.58 -2.83
C HIS A 92 0.04 8.93 -2.16
N PHE A 93 0.89 9.92 -2.42
CA PHE A 93 0.87 11.20 -1.74
C PHE A 93 -0.24 12.09 -2.30
N VAL A 94 -1.25 12.50 -1.54
CA VAL A 94 -1.59 12.07 -0.17
C VAL A 94 -3.10 12.02 -0.04
N GLY A 95 -3.60 11.16 0.86
CA GLY A 95 -5.04 11.02 1.10
C GLY A 95 -5.74 10.08 0.13
N ASP A 96 -4.99 9.20 -0.56
CA ASP A 96 -5.52 8.12 -1.40
C ASP A 96 -6.53 7.23 -0.67
N GLY A 97 -6.25 6.85 0.58
CA GLY A 97 -7.18 6.03 1.38
C GLY A 97 -8.42 6.75 1.93
N GLY A 98 -8.61 8.04 1.64
CA GLY A 98 -9.68 8.89 2.21
C GLY A 98 -10.77 9.29 1.21
N THR A 99 -10.81 8.68 0.03
CA THR A 99 -11.72 9.09 -1.03
C THR A 99 -13.19 8.87 -0.66
N GLN A 100 -14.06 9.74 -1.18
CA GLN A 100 -15.49 9.66 -0.90
C GLN A 100 -16.07 8.30 -1.28
N LYS A 101 -16.73 7.63 -0.32
CA LYS A 101 -17.31 6.28 -0.46
C LYS A 101 -16.30 5.19 -0.83
N GLY A 102 -15.00 5.44 -0.64
CA GLY A 102 -13.95 4.53 -1.07
C GLY A 102 -13.87 4.36 -2.59
N ILE A 103 -14.31 5.35 -3.39
CA ILE A 103 -14.17 5.27 -4.85
C ILE A 103 -12.70 5.55 -5.21
N ASP A 104 -12.09 4.65 -5.97
CA ASP A 104 -10.71 4.78 -6.42
C ASP A 104 -10.48 6.07 -7.20
N GLU A 105 -9.29 6.67 -7.03
CA GLU A 105 -8.87 7.93 -7.69
C GLU A 105 -9.76 9.17 -7.46
N ASN A 106 -10.76 9.06 -6.60
CA ASN A 106 -11.78 10.07 -6.42
C ASN A 106 -11.31 11.22 -5.52
N ASN A 107 -12.26 12.03 -5.05
CA ASN A 107 -12.00 13.18 -4.20
C ASN A 107 -12.01 12.78 -2.72
N THR A 108 -10.95 13.13 -2.02
CA THR A 108 -10.85 13.10 -0.56
C THR A 108 -11.35 14.43 -0.02
N ILE A 109 -12.51 14.40 0.63
CA ILE A 109 -13.21 15.60 1.12
C ILE A 109 -13.04 15.67 2.63
N ILE A 110 -12.06 16.43 3.08
CA ILE A 110 -11.67 16.49 4.49
C ILE A 110 -10.95 17.81 4.78
N ASP A 111 -10.99 18.29 6.01
CA ASP A 111 -10.26 19.50 6.37
C ASP A 111 -8.74 19.28 6.42
N ALA A 112 -7.98 20.38 6.46
CA ALA A 112 -6.51 20.29 6.46
C ALA A 112 -5.95 19.69 7.76
N HIS A 113 -6.62 19.88 8.90
CA HIS A 113 -6.17 19.32 10.16
C HIS A 113 -6.29 17.80 10.15
N GLU A 114 -7.41 17.26 9.70
CA GLU A 114 -7.63 15.83 9.59
C GLU A 114 -6.77 15.19 8.48
N LEU A 115 -6.61 15.83 7.31
CA LEU A 115 -5.67 15.34 6.28
C LEU A 115 -4.26 15.17 6.86
N LEU A 116 -3.78 16.18 7.58
CA LEU A 116 -2.45 16.18 8.19
C LEU A 116 -2.36 15.27 9.43
N GLY A 117 -3.47 15.05 10.13
CA GLY A 117 -3.54 14.19 11.31
C GLY A 117 -3.65 12.69 10.98
N ILE A 118 -4.29 12.34 9.87
CA ILE A 118 -4.58 10.95 9.49
C ILE A 118 -3.67 10.49 8.34
N HIS A 119 -3.60 11.25 7.24
CA HIS A 119 -3.01 10.77 5.99
C HIS A 119 -1.55 11.21 5.78
N MET A 120 -1.05 12.18 6.55
CA MET A 120 0.34 12.67 6.49
C MET A 120 1.35 12.00 7.43
N PRO A 121 1.00 11.51 8.64
CA PRO A 121 2.01 11.09 9.63
C PRO A 121 3.02 10.06 9.13
N ALA A 122 2.58 9.05 8.37
CA ALA A 122 3.48 8.02 7.83
C ALA A 122 4.47 8.57 6.79
N TYR A 123 4.19 9.69 6.13
CA TYR A 123 5.16 10.37 5.26
C TYR A 123 6.28 11.06 6.06
N ILE A 124 5.99 11.51 7.28
CA ILE A 124 7.01 12.09 8.17
C ILE A 124 8.00 10.99 8.57
N ASP A 125 7.47 9.84 8.96
CA ASP A 125 8.28 8.68 9.36
C ASP A 125 9.07 8.10 8.17
N SER A 126 8.46 8.05 6.98
CA SER A 126 9.14 7.56 5.79
C SER A 126 10.32 8.44 5.38
N ILE A 127 10.15 9.76 5.45
CA ILE A 127 11.23 10.72 5.17
C ILE A 127 12.35 10.56 6.20
N ALA A 128 12.01 10.46 7.49
CA ALA A 128 12.98 10.24 8.57
C ALA A 128 13.80 8.95 8.40
N LYS A 129 13.23 7.93 7.75
CA LYS A 129 13.86 6.65 7.39
C LYS A 129 14.61 6.71 6.05
N GLY A 130 14.72 7.89 5.45
CA GLY A 130 15.48 8.13 4.23
C GLY A 130 14.81 7.60 2.96
N VAL A 131 13.48 7.54 2.89
CA VAL A 131 12.78 7.07 1.68
C VAL A 131 13.27 7.82 0.43
N SER A 132 13.58 7.06 -0.62
CA SER A 132 14.21 7.62 -1.83
C SER A 132 13.23 8.37 -2.72
N THR A 133 12.00 7.89 -2.80
CA THR A 133 10.99 8.46 -3.70
C THR A 133 9.62 8.57 -3.05
N VAL A 134 8.79 9.46 -3.58
CA VAL A 134 7.38 9.60 -3.20
C VAL A 134 6.55 9.65 -4.48
N MET A 135 5.54 8.79 -4.59
CA MET A 135 4.61 8.76 -5.73
C MET A 135 3.36 9.57 -5.41
N VAL A 136 2.93 10.42 -6.34
CA VAL A 136 1.73 11.26 -6.17
C VAL A 136 0.46 10.47 -6.50
N SER A 137 -0.57 10.61 -5.67
CA SER A 137 -1.88 9.93 -5.85
C SER A 137 -2.67 10.48 -7.02
N TYR A 138 -3.45 9.63 -7.71
CA TYR A 138 -4.48 10.07 -8.66
C TYR A 138 -5.58 10.93 -8.04
N SER A 139 -5.79 10.77 -6.73
CA SER A 139 -6.89 11.38 -6.01
C SER A 139 -6.83 12.91 -6.04
N SER A 140 -7.97 13.51 -5.68
CA SER A 140 -8.04 14.93 -5.39
C SER A 140 -8.15 15.15 -3.88
N TRP A 141 -7.66 16.29 -3.40
CA TRP A 141 -8.02 16.79 -2.07
C TRP A 141 -8.88 18.04 -2.23
N ASN A 142 -10.13 17.98 -1.73
CA ASN A 142 -11.11 19.06 -1.84
C ASN A 142 -11.22 19.64 -3.26
N GLY A 143 -11.26 18.75 -4.27
CA GLY A 143 -11.40 19.09 -5.69
C GLY A 143 -10.09 19.40 -6.42
N VAL A 144 -8.96 19.50 -5.72
CA VAL A 144 -7.65 19.77 -6.35
C VAL A 144 -6.90 18.46 -6.57
N LYS A 145 -6.67 18.10 -7.84
CA LYS A 145 -5.86 16.93 -8.22
C LYS A 145 -4.48 16.97 -7.59
N MET A 146 -4.06 15.86 -6.97
CA MET A 146 -2.78 15.80 -6.28
C MET A 146 -1.59 16.00 -7.22
N HIS A 147 -1.65 15.51 -8.46
CA HIS A 147 -0.65 15.78 -9.50
C HIS A 147 -0.51 17.26 -9.87
N ALA A 148 -1.53 18.10 -9.64
CA ALA A 148 -1.49 19.55 -9.86
C ALA A 148 -1.32 20.35 -8.55
N ASN A 149 -1.26 19.68 -7.39
CA ASN A 149 -1.33 20.34 -6.09
C ASN A 149 0.04 20.86 -5.61
N ARG A 150 0.45 22.01 -6.15
CA ARG A 150 1.72 22.67 -5.77
C ARG A 150 1.84 22.95 -4.27
N ARG A 151 0.71 23.24 -3.59
CA ARG A 151 0.68 23.55 -2.16
C ARG A 151 1.15 22.35 -1.34
N LEU A 152 0.71 21.14 -1.67
CA LEU A 152 1.11 19.93 -0.97
C LEU A 152 2.45 19.39 -1.49
N VAL A 153 2.61 19.22 -2.80
CA VAL A 153 3.83 18.60 -3.37
C VAL A 153 5.06 19.48 -3.14
N THR A 154 5.03 20.75 -3.54
CA THR A 154 6.16 21.65 -3.29
C THR A 154 6.10 22.29 -1.91
N GLY A 155 4.95 22.85 -1.53
CA GLY A 155 4.82 23.63 -0.31
C GLY A 155 4.94 22.82 0.98
N HIS A 156 4.43 21.59 0.99
CA HIS A 156 4.46 20.74 2.17
C HIS A 156 5.58 19.71 2.10
N LEU A 157 5.52 18.76 1.16
CA LEU A 157 6.47 17.65 1.08
C LEU A 157 7.91 18.14 0.91
N LYS A 158 8.19 18.94 -0.13
CA LYS A 158 9.57 19.39 -0.40
C LYS A 158 10.07 20.47 0.54
N LYS A 159 9.22 21.44 0.89
CA LYS A 159 9.63 22.62 1.68
C LYS A 159 9.45 22.42 3.18
N LYS A 160 8.26 22.05 3.62
CA LYS A 160 7.95 21.90 5.06
C LYS A 160 8.57 20.65 5.66
N LEU A 161 8.45 19.49 5.00
CA LEU A 161 9.05 18.23 5.46
C LEU A 161 10.50 18.06 5.01
N GLY A 162 11.02 18.94 4.15
CA GLY A 162 12.41 18.95 3.73
C GLY A 162 12.79 17.92 2.66
N PHE A 163 11.88 17.02 2.27
CA PHE A 163 12.15 15.87 1.40
C PHE A 163 13.12 16.18 0.25
N LYS A 164 14.25 15.46 0.19
CA LYS A 164 15.32 15.63 -0.81
C LYS A 164 15.38 14.54 -1.87
N GLY A 165 14.59 13.47 -1.76
CA GLY A 165 14.40 12.49 -2.84
C GLY A 165 13.67 13.09 -4.04
N PHE A 166 13.25 12.25 -4.99
CA PHE A 166 12.45 12.70 -6.13
C PHE A 166 10.99 12.28 -6.02
N VAL A 167 10.10 13.13 -6.53
CA VAL A 167 8.66 12.91 -6.61
C VAL A 167 8.34 12.34 -7.98
N ILE A 168 7.69 11.18 -8.03
CA ILE A 168 7.24 10.52 -9.27
C ILE A 168 5.73 10.65 -9.42
N SER A 169 5.22 10.79 -10.64
CA SER A 169 3.79 10.62 -10.90
C SER A 169 3.40 9.15 -10.79
N ASP A 170 2.14 8.87 -10.47
CA ASP A 170 1.52 7.60 -10.84
C ASP A 170 1.39 7.45 -12.38
N TRP A 171 1.03 6.26 -12.83
CA TRP A 171 0.90 5.86 -14.23
C TRP A 171 -0.12 6.70 -14.99
N GLN A 172 0.32 7.49 -15.98
CA GLN A 172 -0.55 8.45 -16.68
C GLN A 172 -1.30 9.40 -15.72
N GLY A 173 -0.77 9.61 -14.51
CA GLY A 173 -1.47 10.39 -13.50
C GLY A 173 -1.56 11.88 -13.87
N ILE A 174 -0.65 12.37 -14.71
CA ILE A 174 -0.73 13.73 -15.24
C ILE A 174 -1.86 13.86 -16.26
N ASP A 175 -2.10 12.83 -17.07
CA ASP A 175 -3.16 12.76 -18.06
C ASP A 175 -4.52 12.89 -17.38
N ARG A 176 -4.66 12.27 -16.20
CA ARG A 176 -5.86 12.28 -15.35
C ARG A 176 -6.06 13.58 -14.54
N ILE A 177 -5.25 14.62 -14.77
CA ILE A 177 -5.50 15.96 -14.26
C ILE A 177 -6.76 16.57 -14.93
N THR A 178 -6.96 16.28 -16.22
CA THR A 178 -8.10 16.82 -16.99
C THR A 178 -9.28 15.84 -16.99
N THR A 179 -10.45 16.34 -17.38
CA THR A 179 -11.64 15.52 -17.60
C THR A 179 -12.23 15.82 -18.98
N PRO A 180 -12.27 14.85 -19.91
CA PRO A 180 -11.68 13.49 -19.80
C PRO A 180 -10.14 13.51 -19.63
N PRO A 181 -9.52 12.39 -19.21
CA PRO A 181 -8.08 12.27 -19.19
C PRO A 181 -7.48 12.64 -20.55
N ASP A 182 -6.33 13.29 -20.54
CA ASP A 182 -5.59 13.73 -21.73
C ASP A 182 -6.28 14.80 -22.62
N ALA A 183 -7.42 15.36 -22.19
CA ALA A 183 -8.11 16.43 -22.93
C ALA A 183 -7.26 17.69 -23.17
N ASN A 184 -6.22 17.93 -22.35
CA ASN A 184 -5.24 18.98 -22.57
C ASN A 184 -3.87 18.57 -22.00
N TYR A 185 -3.13 17.74 -22.75
CA TYR A 185 -1.84 17.22 -22.31
C TYR A 185 -0.81 18.33 -22.01
N THR A 186 -0.78 19.40 -22.81
CA THR A 186 0.11 20.56 -22.55
C THR A 186 -0.14 21.15 -21.18
N TYR A 187 -1.41 21.32 -20.79
CA TYR A 187 -1.77 21.75 -19.44
C TYR A 187 -1.35 20.72 -18.40
N SER A 188 -1.56 19.42 -18.64
CA SER A 188 -1.14 18.34 -17.73
C SER A 188 0.37 18.35 -17.45
N VAL A 189 1.20 18.49 -18.49
CA VAL A 189 2.67 18.63 -18.35
C VAL A 189 3.02 19.91 -17.58
N GLN A 190 2.43 21.06 -17.95
CA GLN A 190 2.69 22.32 -17.27
C GLN A 190 2.30 22.26 -15.78
N ALA A 191 1.10 21.81 -15.47
CA ALA A 191 0.55 21.76 -14.12
C ALA A 191 1.35 20.82 -13.22
N SER A 192 1.66 19.60 -13.70
CA SER A 192 2.39 18.59 -12.93
C SER A 192 3.83 19.00 -12.61
N ILE A 193 4.57 19.47 -13.60
CA ILE A 193 5.96 19.91 -13.42
C ILE A 193 6.02 21.17 -12.56
N THR A 194 5.06 22.08 -12.70
CA THR A 194 4.96 23.30 -11.86
C THR A 194 4.55 22.97 -10.42
N ALA A 195 3.72 21.94 -10.21
CA ALA A 195 3.35 21.44 -8.89
C ALA A 195 4.56 20.87 -8.14
N GLY A 196 5.54 20.38 -8.87
CA GLY A 196 6.83 19.94 -8.36
C GLY A 196 7.09 18.45 -8.54
N ILE A 197 6.38 17.76 -9.43
CA ILE A 197 6.77 16.41 -9.86
C ILE A 197 8.15 16.48 -10.53
N ASP A 198 8.99 15.49 -10.23
CA ASP A 198 10.37 15.39 -10.71
C ASP A 198 10.51 14.39 -11.86
N MET A 199 9.77 13.28 -11.81
CA MET A 199 9.75 12.22 -12.82
C MET A 199 8.30 11.89 -13.19
N VAL A 200 8.01 11.78 -14.49
CA VAL A 200 6.66 11.46 -14.99
C VAL A 200 6.66 10.05 -15.55
N MET A 201 5.72 9.23 -15.09
CA MET A 201 5.43 7.91 -15.61
C MET A 201 4.45 8.03 -16.78
N VAL A 202 5.00 8.24 -17.99
CA VAL A 202 4.27 8.47 -19.26
C VAL A 202 3.81 7.18 -19.95
N PRO A 203 4.04 6.01 -19.32
CA PRO A 203 4.51 4.71 -19.85
C PRO A 203 4.73 4.47 -21.36
N TYR A 204 4.00 5.14 -22.25
CA TYR A 204 3.91 4.81 -23.67
C TYR A 204 4.40 5.95 -24.57
N ASP A 205 3.74 7.12 -24.54
CA ASP A 205 4.03 8.23 -25.46
C ASP A 205 5.08 9.21 -24.90
N TYR A 206 6.26 8.66 -24.60
CA TYR A 206 7.39 9.47 -24.12
C TYR A 206 7.84 10.56 -25.12
N PRO A 207 7.75 10.39 -26.47
CA PRO A 207 8.10 11.47 -27.40
C PRO A 207 7.19 12.69 -27.21
N ALA A 208 5.86 12.52 -27.13
CA ALA A 208 4.94 13.64 -26.94
C ALA A 208 5.20 14.39 -25.62
N PHE A 209 5.51 13.67 -24.54
CA PHE A 209 5.90 14.27 -23.28
C PHE A 209 7.18 15.11 -23.39
N ILE A 210 8.22 14.55 -24.02
CA ILE A 210 9.52 15.22 -24.19
C ILE A 210 9.35 16.50 -25.02
N ASP A 211 8.64 16.42 -26.14
CA ASP A 211 8.42 17.56 -27.03
C ASP A 211 7.61 18.66 -26.34
N THR A 212 6.54 18.28 -25.64
CA THR A 212 5.69 19.20 -24.89
C THR A 212 6.46 19.91 -23.78
N LEU A 213 7.21 19.15 -22.96
CA LEU A 213 8.02 19.72 -21.88
C LEU A 213 9.12 20.64 -22.43
N THR A 214 9.79 20.22 -23.50
CA THR A 214 10.84 21.01 -24.17
C THR A 214 10.27 22.33 -24.69
N ASN A 215 9.10 22.30 -25.32
CA ASN A 215 8.42 23.50 -25.79
C ASN A 215 8.05 24.45 -24.64
N LEU A 216 7.48 23.93 -23.55
CA LEU A 216 7.13 24.72 -22.37
C LEU A 216 8.35 25.38 -21.71
N VAL A 217 9.51 24.71 -21.73
CA VAL A 217 10.79 25.25 -21.26
C VAL A 217 11.33 26.32 -22.20
N ASN A 218 11.34 26.08 -23.51
CA ASN A 218 11.82 27.02 -24.52
C ASN A 218 10.99 28.31 -24.54
N GLN A 219 9.68 28.19 -24.33
CA GLN A 219 8.76 29.31 -24.18
C GLN A 219 8.83 30.00 -22.80
N LYS A 220 9.71 29.54 -21.90
CA LYS A 220 9.91 30.05 -20.53
C LYS A 220 8.67 29.92 -19.64
N VAL A 221 7.69 29.10 -20.01
CA VAL A 221 6.52 28.77 -19.18
C VAL A 221 6.96 27.94 -17.98
N ILE A 222 7.84 26.96 -18.20
CA ILE A 222 8.52 26.23 -17.13
C ILE A 222 9.94 26.78 -16.99
N PRO A 223 10.31 27.36 -15.83
CA PRO A 223 11.64 27.92 -15.67
C PRO A 223 12.69 26.81 -15.55
N MET A 224 13.87 27.01 -16.13
CA MET A 224 14.98 26.04 -16.07
C MET A 224 15.41 25.67 -14.64
N LYS A 225 15.19 26.56 -13.67
CA LYS A 225 15.35 26.25 -12.24
C LYS A 225 14.49 25.06 -11.78
N ARG A 226 13.29 24.88 -12.32
CA ARG A 226 12.38 23.76 -12.01
C ARG A 226 12.92 22.44 -12.56
N ILE A 227 13.43 22.46 -13.80
CA ILE A 227 14.10 21.31 -14.42
C ILE A 227 15.36 20.93 -13.65
N ASN A 228 16.20 21.92 -13.30
CA ASN A 228 17.41 21.69 -12.52
C ASN A 228 17.12 21.10 -11.12
N ASP A 229 16.02 21.49 -10.45
CA ASP A 229 15.60 20.85 -9.19
C ASP A 229 15.20 19.38 -9.41
N ALA A 230 14.39 19.11 -10.44
CA ALA A 230 13.94 17.76 -10.77
C ALA A 230 15.13 16.83 -11.08
N VAL A 231 15.99 17.24 -12.01
CA VAL A 231 17.17 16.47 -12.42
C VAL A 231 18.13 16.27 -11.25
N ARG A 232 18.36 17.29 -10.41
CA ARG A 232 19.22 17.16 -9.22
C ARG A 232 18.71 16.11 -8.25
N ARG A 233 17.39 16.00 -8.06
CA ARG A 233 16.77 15.00 -7.18
C ARG A 233 16.86 13.59 -7.76
N ILE A 234 16.60 13.44 -9.06
CA ILE A 234 16.74 12.16 -9.76
C ILE A 234 18.19 11.67 -9.69
N LEU A 235 19.14 12.53 -10.07
CA LEU A 235 20.56 12.18 -10.03
C LEU A 235 21.03 11.87 -8.61
N ARG A 236 20.60 12.65 -7.60
CA ARG A 236 20.90 12.35 -6.19
C ARG A 236 20.49 10.93 -5.82
N VAL A 237 19.26 10.51 -6.13
CA VAL A 237 18.82 9.15 -5.80
C VAL A 237 19.61 8.11 -6.59
N LYS A 238 19.92 8.35 -7.88
CA LYS A 238 20.76 7.44 -8.68
C LYS A 238 22.17 7.26 -8.10
N PHE A 239 22.79 8.34 -7.61
CA PHE A 239 24.10 8.29 -6.93
C PHE A 239 24.00 7.58 -5.57
N VAL A 240 23.00 7.89 -4.76
CA VAL A 240 22.76 7.21 -3.47
C VAL A 240 22.52 5.70 -3.66
N LEU A 241 21.84 5.33 -4.74
CA LEU A 241 21.57 3.93 -5.11
C LEU A 241 22.83 3.19 -5.61
N GLY A 242 23.94 3.90 -5.85
CA GLY A 242 25.15 3.35 -6.44
C GLY A 242 24.97 2.87 -7.89
N LEU A 243 23.99 3.43 -8.61
CA LEU A 243 23.64 2.99 -9.97
C LEU A 243 24.74 3.34 -10.99
N PHE A 244 25.56 4.34 -10.71
CA PHE A 244 26.71 4.70 -11.55
C PHE A 244 27.88 3.72 -11.35
N GLU A 245 28.02 3.16 -10.14
CA GLU A 245 29.05 2.18 -9.80
C GLU A 245 28.63 0.75 -10.15
N ASN A 246 27.34 0.43 -10.03
CA ASN A 246 26.78 -0.91 -10.29
C ASN A 246 25.55 -0.82 -11.21
N PRO A 247 25.73 -0.52 -12.51
CA PRO A 247 24.61 -0.33 -13.44
C PRO A 247 24.00 -1.63 -13.97
N LEU A 248 24.72 -2.76 -13.83
CA LEU A 248 24.32 -4.06 -14.38
C LEU A 248 23.77 -5.01 -13.30
N PRO A 249 22.86 -5.93 -13.64
CA PRO A 249 22.30 -6.91 -12.72
C PRO A 249 23.35 -7.88 -12.18
N ASP A 250 23.17 -8.33 -10.92
CA ASP A 250 23.98 -9.37 -10.27
C ASP A 250 23.22 -10.70 -10.35
N HIS A 251 23.72 -11.65 -11.16
CA HIS A 251 23.00 -12.90 -11.46
C HIS A 251 23.13 -13.96 -10.34
N SER A 252 23.75 -13.66 -9.21
CA SER A 252 24.08 -14.62 -8.15
C SER A 252 22.92 -15.02 -7.22
N LEU A 253 21.69 -14.54 -7.45
CA LEU A 253 20.56 -14.62 -6.48
C LEU A 253 19.36 -15.47 -6.94
N VAL A 254 19.48 -16.31 -7.98
CA VAL A 254 18.34 -16.92 -8.70
C VAL A 254 17.69 -18.15 -7.99
N ASP A 255 18.33 -18.79 -7.01
CA ASP A 255 17.98 -20.16 -6.58
C ASP A 255 17.06 -20.31 -5.32
N GLN A 256 16.02 -19.50 -5.09
CA GLN A 256 15.25 -19.52 -3.80
C GLN A 256 13.72 -19.84 -3.81
N ILE A 257 13.17 -20.95 -4.39
CA ILE A 257 11.68 -21.17 -4.41
C ILE A 257 11.15 -22.62 -4.11
N GLY A 258 10.35 -22.77 -3.01
CA GLY A 258 9.06 -23.48 -2.80
C GLY A 258 8.85 -25.02 -2.89
N LYS A 259 8.09 -25.64 -1.92
CA LYS A 259 7.19 -26.84 -2.09
C LYS A 259 6.35 -27.27 -0.85
N GLN A 260 5.19 -27.91 -1.10
CA GLN A 260 4.11 -28.37 -0.18
C GLN A 260 3.81 -29.89 -0.30
N SER A 261 3.12 -30.50 0.68
CA SER A 261 2.19 -31.66 0.50
C SER A 261 1.24 -31.95 1.70
N ASN A 262 0.18 -32.76 1.46
CA ASN A 262 -1.15 -32.83 2.12
C ASN A 262 -1.49 -34.13 2.92
N HIS A 263 -2.49 -34.09 3.83
CA HIS A 263 -3.86 -34.70 3.78
C HIS A 263 -4.57 -34.76 5.18
N PHE A 264 -5.92 -34.66 5.26
CA PHE A 264 -6.69 -34.31 6.50
C PHE A 264 -7.99 -35.11 6.78
N SER A 265 -8.54 -34.95 8.01
CA SER A 265 -9.67 -35.70 8.62
C SER A 265 -10.90 -34.85 9.04
N TYR A 266 -10.94 -33.56 8.70
CA TYR A 266 -12.01 -32.60 9.03
C TYR A 266 -12.11 -31.54 7.92
N ALA A 267 -13.23 -30.82 7.86
CA ALA A 267 -13.50 -29.86 6.79
C ALA A 267 -13.00 -28.45 7.16
N ILE A 268 -12.05 -27.96 6.36
CA ILE A 268 -11.68 -26.55 6.31
C ILE A 268 -12.34 -25.99 5.06
N VAL A 269 -13.26 -25.04 5.22
CA VAL A 269 -13.95 -24.38 4.11
C VAL A 269 -13.23 -23.08 3.81
N VAL A 270 -12.60 -22.99 2.64
CA VAL A 270 -11.91 -21.78 2.19
C VAL A 270 -12.78 -21.07 1.16
N VAL A 271 -13.22 -19.86 1.47
CA VAL A 271 -14.02 -19.01 0.57
C VAL A 271 -13.46 -17.59 0.59
N GLY A 272 -13.83 -16.75 -0.38
CA GLY A 272 -13.22 -15.42 -0.42
C GLY A 272 -13.57 -14.58 -1.64
N GLU A 273 -13.01 -13.39 -1.66
CA GLU A 273 -13.06 -12.51 -2.84
C GLU A 273 -12.16 -13.07 -3.96
N PRO A 274 -12.53 -12.89 -5.24
CA PRO A 274 -11.61 -13.12 -6.36
C PRO A 274 -10.50 -12.06 -6.34
N PRO A 275 -9.37 -12.28 -7.04
CA PRO A 275 -8.34 -11.25 -7.17
C PRO A 275 -8.87 -9.98 -7.84
N TYR A 276 -8.48 -8.83 -7.33
CA TYR A 276 -8.78 -7.51 -7.90
C TYR A 276 -7.66 -6.51 -7.63
N ALA A 277 -7.62 -5.43 -8.40
CA ALA A 277 -6.71 -4.30 -8.19
C ALA A 277 -7.40 -3.00 -8.58
N GLU A 278 -7.08 -1.94 -7.83
CA GLU A 278 -7.52 -0.58 -8.15
C GLU A 278 -9.04 -0.49 -8.32
N THR A 279 -9.52 0.26 -9.30
CA THR A 279 -10.94 0.49 -9.58
C THR A 279 -11.72 -0.82 -9.80
N ALA A 280 -11.09 -1.88 -10.33
CA ALA A 280 -11.76 -3.17 -10.52
C ALA A 280 -12.17 -3.84 -9.19
N GLY A 281 -11.55 -3.43 -8.09
CA GLY A 281 -11.89 -3.87 -6.74
C GLY A 281 -12.92 -2.99 -6.02
N ASP A 282 -13.32 -1.84 -6.57
CA ASP A 282 -14.32 -1.00 -5.91
C ASP A 282 -15.64 -1.76 -5.78
N SER A 283 -16.17 -1.83 -4.57
CA SER A 283 -17.39 -2.59 -4.30
C SER A 283 -18.25 -1.92 -3.25
N LEU A 284 -19.51 -1.68 -3.58
CA LEU A 284 -20.49 -1.09 -2.67
C LEU A 284 -21.18 -2.12 -1.77
N ASN A 285 -21.16 -3.41 -2.14
CA ASN A 285 -21.87 -4.47 -1.42
C ASN A 285 -20.97 -5.30 -0.51
N LEU A 286 -19.65 -5.38 -0.81
CA LEU A 286 -18.66 -6.12 -0.04
C LEU A 286 -19.09 -7.57 0.29
N THR A 287 -19.77 -8.23 -0.64
CA THR A 287 -20.22 -9.63 -0.51
C THR A 287 -19.26 -10.60 -1.20
N ILE A 288 -19.01 -11.75 -0.58
CA ILE A 288 -18.28 -12.86 -1.19
C ILE A 288 -19.13 -13.45 -2.34
N PRO A 289 -18.58 -13.69 -3.55
CA PRO A 289 -19.35 -14.26 -4.65
C PRO A 289 -19.71 -15.73 -4.43
N GLU A 290 -20.71 -16.21 -5.17
CA GLU A 290 -21.00 -17.64 -5.28
C GLU A 290 -20.09 -18.34 -6.32
N PRO A 291 -19.75 -19.62 -6.11
CA PRO A 291 -20.05 -20.45 -4.94
C PRO A 291 -19.18 -20.06 -3.73
N GLY A 292 -19.81 -19.73 -2.61
CA GLY A 292 -19.11 -19.33 -1.38
C GLY A 292 -20.04 -19.38 -0.17
N PRO A 293 -20.98 -18.44 -0.06
CA PRO A 293 -22.04 -18.50 0.95
C PRO A 293 -22.81 -19.83 0.94
N SER A 294 -23.22 -20.31 -0.23
CA SER A 294 -23.88 -21.62 -0.35
C SER A 294 -23.00 -22.79 0.12
N THR A 295 -21.68 -22.70 -0.09
CA THR A 295 -20.71 -23.73 0.36
C THR A 295 -20.57 -23.72 1.87
N ILE A 296 -20.50 -22.55 2.51
CA ILE A 296 -20.49 -22.42 3.98
C ILE A 296 -21.74 -23.07 4.56
N GLN A 297 -22.92 -22.70 4.06
CA GLN A 297 -24.19 -23.21 4.58
C GLN A 297 -24.29 -24.73 4.43
N THR A 298 -23.88 -25.26 3.28
CA THR A 298 -23.96 -26.70 2.98
C THR A 298 -23.00 -27.51 3.86
N VAL A 299 -21.73 -27.09 3.95
CA VAL A 299 -20.71 -27.86 4.69
C VAL A 299 -20.89 -27.68 6.19
N CYS A 300 -21.00 -26.45 6.68
CA CYS A 300 -21.04 -26.20 8.11
C CYS A 300 -22.41 -26.57 8.74
N GLY A 301 -23.48 -26.68 7.95
CA GLY A 301 -24.74 -27.27 8.40
C GLY A 301 -24.69 -28.79 8.59
N ALA A 302 -23.69 -29.48 8.02
CA ALA A 302 -23.58 -30.94 8.03
C ALA A 302 -22.47 -31.47 8.96
N VAL A 303 -21.40 -30.71 9.17
CA VAL A 303 -20.24 -31.11 9.98
C VAL A 303 -19.63 -29.90 10.68
N ARG A 304 -18.93 -30.13 11.80
CA ARG A 304 -18.13 -29.08 12.43
C ARG A 304 -17.15 -28.48 11.43
N CYS A 305 -17.11 -27.16 11.35
CA CYS A 305 -16.59 -26.44 10.20
C CYS A 305 -15.75 -25.24 10.65
N VAL A 306 -14.51 -25.19 10.16
CA VAL A 306 -13.68 -23.98 10.26
C VAL A 306 -13.73 -23.27 8.91
N VAL A 307 -14.24 -22.05 8.90
CA VAL A 307 -14.28 -21.22 7.70
C VAL A 307 -13.06 -20.31 7.67
N VAL A 308 -12.26 -20.41 6.62
CA VAL A 308 -11.15 -19.51 6.32
C VAL A 308 -11.59 -18.54 5.23
N VAL A 309 -11.66 -17.26 5.57
CA VAL A 309 -12.01 -16.20 4.61
C VAL A 309 -10.74 -15.58 4.05
N ILE A 310 -10.59 -15.68 2.72
CA ILE A 310 -9.56 -15.02 1.93
C ILE A 310 -10.14 -13.73 1.37
N SER A 311 -9.69 -12.57 1.84
CA SER A 311 -10.24 -11.28 1.40
C SER A 311 -9.22 -10.17 1.52
N GLY A 312 -9.35 -9.14 0.69
CA GLY A 312 -8.50 -7.94 0.80
C GLY A 312 -8.92 -7.01 1.94
N ARG A 313 -10.08 -7.26 2.56
CA ARG A 313 -10.80 -6.33 3.42
C ARG A 313 -11.90 -7.04 4.23
N PRO A 314 -12.48 -6.39 5.24
CA PRO A 314 -13.73 -6.86 5.84
C PRO A 314 -14.84 -6.97 4.80
N VAL A 315 -15.60 -8.07 4.87
CA VAL A 315 -16.72 -8.40 3.96
C VAL A 315 -17.95 -8.76 4.78
N VAL A 316 -19.13 -8.73 4.15
CA VAL A 316 -20.37 -9.19 4.77
C VAL A 316 -20.23 -10.65 5.19
N ILE A 317 -20.24 -10.90 6.50
CA ILE A 317 -20.04 -12.24 7.08
C ILE A 317 -21.09 -12.60 8.14
N GLU A 318 -21.73 -11.60 8.76
CA GLU A 318 -22.70 -11.77 9.84
C GLU A 318 -23.79 -12.82 9.56
N PRO A 319 -24.42 -12.85 8.36
CA PRO A 319 -25.48 -13.84 8.07
C PRO A 319 -25.01 -15.29 8.14
N TYR A 320 -23.72 -15.54 8.03
CA TYR A 320 -23.13 -16.88 7.98
C TYR A 320 -22.50 -17.30 9.31
N LEU A 321 -22.25 -16.36 10.24
CA LEU A 321 -21.64 -16.67 11.54
C LEU A 321 -22.40 -17.74 12.35
N PRO A 322 -23.74 -17.77 12.41
CA PRO A 322 -24.45 -18.73 13.25
C PRO A 322 -24.26 -20.20 12.87
N VAL A 323 -23.84 -20.47 11.62
CA VAL A 323 -23.59 -21.85 11.14
C VAL A 323 -22.12 -22.25 11.20
N MET A 324 -21.21 -21.35 11.59
CA MET A 324 -19.77 -21.63 11.67
C MET A 324 -19.37 -21.99 13.11
N ASP A 325 -18.52 -23.02 13.29
CA ASP A 325 -17.90 -23.27 14.60
C ASP A 325 -16.70 -22.35 14.85
N ALA A 326 -15.96 -22.01 13.80
CA ALA A 326 -14.84 -21.07 13.84
C ALA A 326 -14.68 -20.32 12.51
N LEU A 327 -14.29 -19.04 12.61
CA LEU A 327 -13.99 -18.16 11.49
C LEU A 327 -12.56 -17.63 11.60
N VAL A 328 -11.79 -17.75 10.51
CA VAL A 328 -10.44 -17.21 10.39
C VAL A 328 -10.38 -16.23 9.24
N ALA A 329 -10.09 -14.96 9.54
CA ALA A 329 -9.74 -13.97 8.52
C ALA A 329 -8.27 -14.11 8.14
N ALA A 330 -8.01 -14.76 7.00
CA ALA A 330 -6.65 -15.03 6.51
C ALA A 330 -6.07 -13.87 5.68
N TRP A 331 -6.91 -12.92 5.26
CA TRP A 331 -6.57 -11.83 4.35
C TRP A 331 -6.12 -12.37 2.97
N LEU A 332 -5.07 -11.80 2.37
CA LEU A 332 -4.41 -12.33 1.18
C LEU A 332 -3.04 -12.89 1.59
N PRO A 333 -2.94 -14.18 1.99
CA PRO A 333 -1.77 -14.72 2.69
C PRO A 333 -0.53 -14.95 1.81
N GLY A 334 -0.63 -14.77 0.49
CA GLY A 334 0.47 -14.99 -0.45
C GLY A 334 0.68 -16.47 -0.80
N SER A 335 1.88 -16.82 -1.25
CA SER A 335 2.24 -18.16 -1.73
C SER A 335 2.35 -19.20 -0.60
N GLU A 336 2.74 -18.78 0.59
CA GLU A 336 3.06 -19.66 1.72
C GLU A 336 1.81 -20.06 2.52
N GLY A 337 0.88 -20.78 1.86
CA GLY A 337 -0.38 -21.24 2.47
C GLY A 337 -0.19 -22.12 3.73
N GLN A 338 1.01 -22.70 3.90
CA GLN A 338 1.40 -23.41 5.12
C GLN A 338 1.27 -22.53 6.37
N GLY A 339 1.48 -21.21 6.29
CA GLY A 339 1.29 -20.32 7.44
C GLY A 339 -0.14 -20.25 7.96
N VAL A 340 -1.15 -20.60 7.13
CA VAL A 340 -2.54 -20.77 7.58
C VAL A 340 -2.70 -22.12 8.28
N ALA A 341 -2.10 -23.18 7.74
CA ALA A 341 -2.11 -24.52 8.33
C ALA A 341 -1.43 -24.54 9.72
N ASP A 342 -0.27 -23.91 9.86
CA ASP A 342 0.53 -23.85 11.09
C ASP A 342 -0.28 -23.40 12.32
N VAL A 343 -1.20 -22.45 12.15
CA VAL A 343 -2.06 -21.94 13.23
C VAL A 343 -3.37 -22.70 13.36
N LEU A 344 -3.91 -23.25 12.27
CA LEU A 344 -5.11 -24.10 12.32
C LEU A 344 -4.84 -25.44 13.03
N PHE A 345 -3.64 -26.01 12.83
CA PHE A 345 -3.23 -27.28 13.43
C PHE A 345 -2.50 -27.12 14.77
N GLY A 346 -2.25 -25.87 15.19
CA GLY A 346 -1.73 -25.57 16.52
C GLY A 346 -0.22 -25.71 16.67
N ASP A 347 0.55 -25.75 15.57
CA ASP A 347 2.01 -25.60 15.62
C ASP A 347 2.36 -24.23 16.23
N PHE A 348 1.52 -23.23 15.94
CA PHE A 348 1.55 -21.92 16.58
C PHE A 348 0.16 -21.52 17.09
N GLY A 349 0.14 -20.67 18.11
CA GLY A 349 -1.08 -20.03 18.58
C GLY A 349 -1.51 -18.86 17.69
N PHE A 350 -2.82 -18.67 17.53
CA PHE A 350 -3.36 -17.46 16.92
C PHE A 350 -3.03 -16.23 17.79
N THR A 351 -2.48 -15.19 17.15
CA THR A 351 -2.07 -13.93 17.82
C THR A 351 -2.44 -12.66 17.04
N GLY A 352 -3.02 -12.81 15.84
CA GLY A 352 -3.39 -11.67 15.00
C GLY A 352 -4.58 -10.93 15.57
N THR A 353 -4.57 -9.61 15.38
CA THR A 353 -5.67 -8.72 15.75
C THR A 353 -6.13 -7.97 14.52
N LEU A 354 -7.42 -7.65 14.43
CA LEU A 354 -7.96 -6.89 13.32
C LEU A 354 -7.29 -5.51 13.21
N PRO A 355 -6.65 -5.19 12.06
CA PRO A 355 -6.11 -3.86 11.80
C PRO A 355 -7.15 -2.92 11.20
N ARG A 356 -8.39 -3.40 11.07
CA ARG A 356 -9.55 -2.69 10.53
C ARG A 356 -10.79 -3.06 11.31
N THR A 357 -11.75 -2.15 11.36
CA THR A 357 -13.08 -2.40 11.89
C THR A 357 -13.83 -3.37 10.97
N TRP A 358 -14.46 -4.40 11.52
CA TRP A 358 -15.39 -5.25 10.78
C TRP A 358 -16.81 -4.73 10.98
N PHE A 359 -17.46 -4.28 9.91
CA PHE A 359 -18.82 -3.74 9.93
C PHE A 359 -19.86 -4.85 10.07
N LYS A 360 -21.04 -4.51 10.61
CA LYS A 360 -22.23 -5.37 10.57
C LYS A 360 -22.88 -5.30 9.19
N SER A 361 -23.07 -4.07 8.71
CA SER A 361 -23.68 -3.78 7.42
C SER A 361 -22.95 -2.67 6.67
N VAL A 362 -22.98 -2.70 5.33
CA VAL A 362 -22.29 -1.73 4.48
C VAL A 362 -22.86 -0.31 4.59
N GLU A 363 -24.10 -0.17 5.06
CA GLU A 363 -24.78 1.10 5.34
C GLU A 363 -24.11 1.87 6.49
N GLN A 364 -23.35 1.19 7.35
CA GLN A 364 -22.55 1.84 8.39
C GLN A 364 -21.34 2.59 7.83
N LEU A 365 -20.94 2.31 6.58
CA LEU A 365 -19.68 2.81 6.03
C LEU A 365 -19.78 4.25 5.52
N PRO A 366 -18.76 5.10 5.76
CA PRO A 366 -17.52 4.78 6.47
C PRO A 366 -17.71 4.77 8.00
N MET A 367 -17.12 3.77 8.67
CA MET A 367 -17.08 3.64 10.13
C MET A 367 -15.71 3.11 10.57
N ASN A 368 -15.02 3.86 11.42
CA ASN A 368 -13.66 3.57 11.84
C ASN A 368 -13.52 3.72 13.36
N VAL A 369 -12.47 3.11 13.92
CA VAL A 369 -12.14 3.27 15.34
C VAL A 369 -12.01 4.75 15.73
N GLY A 370 -12.71 5.14 16.80
CA GLY A 370 -12.75 6.52 17.31
C GLY A 370 -13.94 7.35 16.83
N ASP A 371 -14.76 6.86 15.89
CA ASP A 371 -15.98 7.54 15.47
C ASP A 371 -17.03 7.57 16.60
N LYS A 372 -17.88 8.60 16.63
CA LYS A 372 -18.92 8.75 17.68
C LYS A 372 -19.98 7.65 17.65
N ASN A 373 -20.31 7.16 16.46
CA ASN A 373 -21.34 6.14 16.23
C ASN A 373 -20.71 4.76 15.95
N TYR A 374 -19.63 4.44 16.64
CA TYR A 374 -18.85 3.22 16.41
C TYR A 374 -19.58 1.97 16.94
N ASP A 375 -20.22 1.21 16.03
CA ASP A 375 -20.98 -0.01 16.32
C ASP A 375 -20.55 -1.19 15.42
N PRO A 376 -19.36 -1.74 15.62
CA PRO A 376 -18.80 -2.79 14.77
C PRO A 376 -19.36 -4.19 15.07
N LEU A 377 -19.28 -5.09 14.09
CA LEU A 377 -19.45 -6.53 14.31
C LEU A 377 -18.25 -7.09 15.10
N PHE A 378 -17.05 -6.78 14.62
CA PHE A 378 -15.80 -7.03 15.34
C PHE A 378 -15.01 -5.71 15.41
N PRO A 379 -14.74 -5.18 16.62
CA PRO A 379 -14.03 -3.92 16.75
C PRO A 379 -12.58 -4.02 16.28
N PHE A 380 -11.99 -2.88 15.93
CA PHE A 380 -10.57 -2.75 15.67
C PHE A 380 -9.76 -3.33 16.84
N GLY A 381 -8.74 -4.12 16.53
CA GLY A 381 -7.92 -4.82 17.53
C GLY A 381 -8.52 -6.13 18.04
N PHE A 382 -9.74 -6.52 17.64
CA PHE A 382 -10.32 -7.81 18.01
C PHE A 382 -9.49 -8.98 17.46
N GLY A 383 -9.36 -10.05 18.23
CA GLY A 383 -8.71 -11.28 17.81
C GLY A 383 -8.72 -12.29 18.95
N LEU A 384 -9.27 -13.48 18.70
CA LEU A 384 -9.17 -14.59 19.64
C LEU A 384 -7.79 -15.24 19.54
N THR A 385 -7.32 -15.82 20.65
CA THR A 385 -6.01 -16.46 20.72
C THR A 385 -6.13 -17.94 21.01
N THR A 386 -5.22 -18.73 20.46
CA THR A 386 -4.99 -20.13 20.86
C THR A 386 -3.58 -20.27 21.42
N LYS A 387 -3.32 -21.33 22.19
CA LYS A 387 -1.97 -21.73 22.56
C LYS A 387 -1.49 -22.80 21.56
N PRO A 388 -0.17 -22.91 21.31
CA PRO A 388 0.36 -24.06 20.60
C PRO A 388 -0.09 -25.36 21.27
N ALA A 389 -0.39 -26.38 20.48
CA ALA A 389 -0.65 -27.71 20.98
C ALA A 389 0.60 -28.22 21.70
N ALA A 390 0.44 -28.91 22.84
CA ALA A 390 1.55 -29.60 23.47
C ALA A 390 2.07 -30.66 22.48
N ALA A 391 3.40 -30.75 22.31
CA ALA A 391 3.99 -31.81 21.51
C ALA A 391 3.47 -33.15 22.01
N VAL A 392 2.79 -33.90 21.15
CA VAL A 392 2.36 -35.27 21.45
C VAL A 392 3.65 -36.06 21.65
N GLN A 393 3.97 -36.38 22.90
CA GLN A 393 5.00 -37.39 23.20
C GLN A 393 4.44 -38.73 22.72
N ASN A 394 4.88 -39.16 21.54
CA ASN A 394 4.74 -40.55 21.10
C ASN A 394 5.95 -41.35 21.54
#